data_AF-A0A932TGS1-F1
#
_entry.id   AF-A0A932TGS1-F1
#
_cell.length_a   1.000
_cell.length_b   1.000
_cell.length_c   1.000
_cell.angle_alpha   90.00
_cell.angle_beta   90.00
_cell.angle_gamma   90.00
#
_symmetry.space_group_name_H-M   'P 1'
#
loop_
_entity.id
_entity.type
_entity.pdbx_description
1 polymer ?
#
loop_
_entity_poly.entity_id
_entity_poly.type
_entity_poly.pdbx_seq_one_letter_code
_entity_poly.pdbx_strand_id
1 'polypeptide(L)' 'MSQTVKQAVLEMIERMPGDVTIEEIMYELYFRQHVDRGLRDLEEGHTVSHEEVEKDLEQWLKSGGR' A
#
# COMPACT_ATOMS: atom_id res chain seq x y z
N MET A 1 -10.81 -23.42 -3.66
CA MET A 1 -10.22 -22.65 -4.78
C MET A 1 -9.76 -21.34 -4.20
N SER A 2 -8.47 -20.99 -4.34
CA SER A 2 -7.97 -19.67 -3.90
C SER A 2 -8.56 -18.58 -4.80
N GLN A 3 -8.93 -17.43 -4.25
CA GLN A 3 -9.44 -16.29 -5.00
C GLN A 3 -8.31 -15.74 -5.89
N THR A 4 -8.58 -15.52 -7.18
CA THR A 4 -7.60 -14.92 -8.10
C THR A 4 -7.53 -13.41 -7.91
N VAL A 5 -6.39 -12.79 -8.27
CA VAL A 5 -6.24 -11.32 -8.27
C VAL A 5 -7.35 -10.65 -9.08
N LYS A 6 -7.72 -11.23 -10.24
CA LYS A 6 -8.81 -10.72 -11.07
C LYS A 6 -10.15 -10.73 -10.33
N GLN A 7 -10.48 -11.81 -9.63
CA GLN A 7 -11.73 -11.90 -8.85
C GLN A 7 -11.73 -10.90 -7.70
N ALA A 8 -10.61 -10.77 -6.96
CA ALA A 8 -10.50 -9.80 -5.87
C ALA A 8 -10.70 -8.35 -6.34
N VAL A 9 -10.15 -8.00 -7.50
CA VAL A 9 -10.33 -6.66 -8.11
C VAL A 9 -11.77 -6.45 -8.57
N LEU A 10 -12.41 -7.44 -9.18
CA LEU A 10 -13.82 -7.33 -9.58
C LEU A 10 -14.74 -7.13 -8.38
N GLU A 11 -14.59 -7.93 -7.32
CA GLU A 11 -15.37 -7.78 -6.09
C GLU A 11 -15.12 -6.44 -5.38
N MET A 12 -13.93 -5.87 -5.53
CA MET A 12 -13.62 -4.54 -5.01
C MET A 12 -14.41 -3.48 -5.79
N ILE A 13 -14.38 -3.53 -7.12
CA ILE A 13 -15.10 -2.61 -8.00
C ILE A 13 -16.62 -2.73 -7.81
N GLU A 14 -17.15 -3.95 -7.67
CA GLU A 14 -18.59 -4.20 -7.44
C GLU A 14 -19.11 -3.58 -6.14
N ARG A 15 -18.23 -3.35 -5.15
CA ARG A 15 -18.58 -2.72 -3.87
C ARG A 15 -18.51 -1.19 -3.90
N MET A 16 -18.01 -0.60 -4.97
CA MET A 16 -17.90 0.85 -5.10
C MET A 16 -19.26 1.51 -5.38
N PRO A 17 -19.42 2.80 -5.02
CA PRO A 17 -20.56 3.60 -5.45
C PRO A 17 -20.71 3.65 -6.97
N GLY A 18 -21.94 3.79 -7.46
CA GLY A 18 -22.21 3.82 -8.91
C GLY A 18 -21.74 5.10 -9.62
N ASP A 19 -21.36 6.13 -8.87
CA ASP A 19 -20.84 7.41 -9.34
C ASP A 19 -19.31 7.54 -9.20
N VAL A 20 -18.62 6.44 -8.86
CA VAL A 20 -17.16 6.40 -8.77
C VAL A 20 -16.49 6.77 -10.10
N THR A 21 -15.47 7.60 -10.02
CA THR A 21 -14.65 8.04 -11.15
C THR A 21 -13.54 7.03 -11.48
N ILE A 22 -12.94 7.16 -12.66
CA ILE A 22 -11.80 6.31 -13.05
C ILE A 22 -10.61 6.58 -12.11
N GLU A 23 -10.40 7.84 -11.73
CA GLU A 23 -9.36 8.26 -10.80
C GLU A 23 -9.49 7.56 -9.44
N GLU A 24 -10.70 7.46 -8.90
CA GLU A 24 -10.96 6.77 -7.63
C GLU A 24 -10.75 5.25 -7.74
N ILE A 25 -11.17 4.63 -8.85
CA ILE A 25 -10.90 3.20 -9.11
C ILE A 25 -9.38 2.96 -9.15
N MET A 26 -8.63 3.82 -9.85
CA MET A 26 -7.17 3.71 -9.92
C MET A 26 -6.53 3.89 -8.54
N TYR A 27 -6.99 4.88 -7.76
CA TYR A 27 -6.51 5.10 -6.40
C TYR A 27 -6.66 3.84 -5.54
N GLU A 28 -7.83 3.21 -5.55
CA GLU A 28 -8.10 2.00 -4.76
C GLU A 28 -7.23 0.81 -5.22
N LEU A 29 -6.98 0.68 -6.52
CA LEU A 29 -6.06 -0.32 -7.05
C LEU A 29 -4.63 -0.11 -6.54
N TYR A 30 -4.12 1.13 -6.56
CA TYR A 30 -2.79 1.45 -6.05
C TYR A 30 -2.71 1.24 -4.54
N PHE A 31 -3.71 1.70 -3.79
CA PHE A 31 -3.76 1.50 -2.35
C PHE A 31 -3.67 0.01 -1.99
N ARG A 32 -4.49 -0.83 -2.63
CA ARG A 32 -4.46 -2.27 -2.43
C ARG A 32 -3.10 -2.88 -2.79
N GLN A 33 -2.51 -2.48 -3.91
CA GLN A 33 -1.18 -2.93 -4.32
C GLN A 33 -0.12 -2.62 -3.25
N HIS A 34 -0.16 -1.41 -2.66
CA HIS A 34 0.76 -1.00 -1.60
C HIS A 34 0.57 -1.78 -0.31
N VAL A 35 -0.68 -2.05 0.08
CA VAL A 35 -1.00 -2.89 1.25
C VAL A 35 -0.49 -4.32 1.03
N ASP A 36 -0.79 -4.93 -0.11
CA ASP A 36 -0.36 -6.30 -0.44
C ASP A 36 1.17 -6.40 -0.47
N ARG A 37 1.86 -5.34 -0.91
CA ARG A 37 3.32 -5.25 -0.85
C ARG A 37 3.81 -5.18 0.59
N GLY A 38 3.25 -4.30 1.42
CA GLY A 38 3.65 -4.18 2.83
C GLY A 38 3.43 -5.47 3.61
N LEU A 39 2.37 -6.22 3.31
CA LEU A 39 2.13 -7.55 3.89
C LEU A 39 3.21 -8.55 3.49
N ARG A 40 3.62 -8.59 2.22
CA ARG A 40 4.75 -9.43 1.78
C ARG A 40 6.07 -9.00 2.42
N ASP A 41 6.33 -7.70 2.51
CA ASP A 41 7.54 -7.19 3.16
C ASP A 41 7.58 -7.61 4.65
N LEU A 42 6.43 -7.65 5.33
CA LEU A 42 6.30 -8.19 6.69
C LEU A 42 6.61 -9.69 6.76
N GLU A 43 6.07 -10.49 5.83
CA GLU A 43 6.29 -11.94 5.77
C GLU A 43 7.75 -12.29 5.45
N GLU A 44 8.40 -11.50 4.59
CA GLU A 44 9.79 -11.67 4.17
C GLU A 44 10.79 -11.08 5.17
N GLY A 45 10.31 -10.38 6.21
CA GLY A 45 11.15 -9.71 7.21
C GLY A 45 11.84 -8.45 6.70
N HIS A 46 11.39 -7.89 5.57
CA HIS A 46 11.80 -6.58 5.04
C HIS A 46 11.19 -5.43 5.85
N THR A 47 11.47 -5.44 7.15
CA THR A 47 10.98 -4.44 8.11
C THR A 47 12.16 -3.79 8.81
N VAL A 48 11.95 -2.56 9.28
CA VAL A 48 12.89 -1.84 10.12
C VAL A 48 12.24 -1.61 11.48
N SER A 49 13.04 -1.58 12.54
CA SER A 49 12.54 -1.26 13.87
C SER A 49 12.10 0.21 13.95
N HIS A 50 11.25 0.52 14.93
CA HIS A 50 10.83 1.90 15.16
C HIS A 50 12.02 2.82 15.48
N GLU A 51 12.98 2.34 16.27
CA GLU A 51 14.19 3.08 16.65
C GLU A 51 15.07 3.41 15.42
N GLU A 52 15.18 2.49 14.46
CA GLU A 52 15.90 2.74 13.20
C GLU A 52 15.21 3.82 12.37
N VAL A 53 13.87 3.78 12.28
CA VAL A 53 13.09 4.81 11.57
C VAL A 53 13.27 6.19 12.21
N GLU A 54 13.26 6.29 13.54
CA GLU A 54 13.51 7.57 14.23
C GLU A 54 14.89 8.14 13.89
N LYS A 55 15.92 7.28 13.91
CA LYS A 55 17.29 7.68 13.59
C LYS A 55 17.45 8.14 12.13
N ASP A 56 16.79 7.46 11.19
CA ASP A 56 16.82 7.84 9.78
C ASP A 56 16.06 9.15 9.54
N LEU A 57 14.91 9.32 10.21
CA LEU A 57 14.12 10.55 10.16
C LEU A 57 14.91 11.75 10.70
N GLU A 58 15.61 11.59 11.82
CA GLU A 58 16.48 12.64 12.35
C GLU A 58 17.57 13.07 11.37
N GLN A 59 18.20 12.10 10.68
CA GLN A 59 19.23 12.38 9.69
C GLN A 59 18.66 13.13 8.49
N TRP A 60 17.49 12.73 8.00
CA TRP A 60 16.80 13.40 6.90
C TRP A 60 16.38 14.83 7.25
N LEU A 61 15.88 15.08 8.47
CA LEU A 61 15.56 16.43 8.93
C LEU A 61 16.81 17.32 9.00
N LYS A 62 17.97 16.75 9.36
CA LYS A 62 19.27 17.45 9.38
C LYS A 62 19.82 17.71 7.95
N SER A 63 19.49 16.88 6.96
CA SER A 63 19.89 17.09 5.55
C SER A 63 19.10 18.19 4.84
N GLY A 64 18.07 18.74 5.51
CA GLY A 64 17.20 19.77 4.95
C GLY A 64 16.16 19.23 3.98
N GLY A 65 15.78 17.96 4.12
CA GLY A 65 14.71 17.34 3.32
C GLY A 65 15.02 17.17 1.84
N ARG A 66 16.30 17.27 1.45
CA ARG A 66 16.82 16.97 0.12
C ARG A 66 17.46 15.60 0.08
#